data_AF-A0A974UPV2-F1
#
_entry.id   AF-A0A974UPV2-F1
#
_cell.length_a   1.000
_cell.length_b   1.000
_cell.length_c   1.000
_cell.angle_alpha   90.00
_cell.angle_beta   90.00
_cell.angle_gamma   90.00
#
_symmetry.space_group_name_H-M   'P 1'
#
loop_
_entity.id
_entity.type
_entity.pdbx_description
1 polymer ?
#
loop_
_entity_poly.entity_id
_entity_poly.type
_entity_poly.pdbx_seq_one_letter_code
_entity_poly.pdbx_strand_id
1 'polypeptide(L)' 'MLADAENIDGVTRARARAVGTPAEPALRVTRWLSEGTDVRRLWAHLDAFVLTRAREALGLDALPTSVRLELDTVGPARVR' A
#
# COMPACT_ATOMS: atom_id res chain seq x y z
N MET A 1 11.36 8.01 6.93
CA MET A 1 10.25 8.87 6.49
C MET A 1 9.27 7.99 5.70
N LEU A 2 8.38 7.27 6.38
CA LEU A 2 7.38 6.34 5.79
C LEU A 2 5.94 6.75 6.13
N ALA A 3 5.77 7.98 6.64
CA ALA A 3 4.54 8.47 7.28
C ALA A 3 3.43 8.87 6.30
N ASP A 4 3.73 9.03 5.00
CA ASP A 4 2.75 9.52 4.02
C ASP A 4 1.63 8.51 3.72
N ALA A 5 1.85 7.22 4.00
CA ALA A 5 0.86 6.17 3.75
C ALA A 5 -0.32 6.18 4.73
N GLU A 6 -0.20 6.87 5.85
CA GLU A 6 -1.21 6.90 6.93
C GLU A 6 -2.25 8.02 6.74
N ASN A 7 -2.02 8.97 5.82
CA ASN A 7 -2.92 10.11 5.59
C ASN A 7 -3.96 9.91 4.48
N ILE A 8 -4.21 8.66 4.07
CA ILE A 8 -5.25 8.36 3.10
C ILE A 8 -6.56 8.10 3.83
N ASP A 9 -7.55 8.93 3.55
CA ASP A 9 -8.90 8.79 4.11
C ASP A 9 -9.43 7.36 3.91
N GLY A 10 -9.93 6.78 5.00
CA GLY A 10 -10.43 5.41 5.06
C GLY A 10 -9.37 4.30 5.08
N VAL A 11 -8.07 4.61 5.19
CA VAL A 11 -7.02 3.63 5.53
C VAL A 11 -6.82 3.60 7.04
N THR A 12 -7.11 2.46 7.66
CA THR A 12 -6.92 2.27 9.11
C THR A 12 -5.50 1.81 9.44
N ARG A 13 -4.85 1.11 8.49
CA ARG A 13 -3.48 0.66 8.63
C ARG A 13 -2.79 0.57 7.28
N ALA A 14 -1.50 0.86 7.27
CA ALA A 14 -0.65 0.75 6.11
C ALA A 14 0.63 -0.05 6.40
N ARG A 15 1.02 -0.89 5.45
CA ARG A 15 2.34 -1.54 5.43
C ARG A 15 2.91 -1.53 4.02
N ALA A 16 4.20 -1.25 3.89
CA ALA A 16 4.95 -1.38 2.65
C ALA A 16 6.29 -2.05 2.95
N ARG A 17 6.77 -2.89 2.02
CA ARG A 17 8.08 -3.53 2.10
C ARG A 17 8.69 -3.71 0.71
N ALA A 18 9.97 -3.38 0.58
CA ALA A 18 10.78 -3.82 -0.54
C ALA A 18 10.99 -5.34 -0.44
N VAL A 19 10.89 -6.03 -1.56
CA VAL A 19 11.14 -7.46 -1.73
C VAL A 19 11.95 -7.69 -3.01
N GLY A 20 12.38 -8.92 -3.26
CA GLY A 20 13.24 -9.23 -4.39
C GLY A 20 14.71 -9.03 -4.03
N THR A 21 15.52 -8.73 -5.04
CA THR A 21 16.97 -8.52 -4.89
C THR A 21 17.32 -7.05 -5.15
N PRO A 22 18.53 -6.59 -4.79
CA PRO A 22 18.96 -5.24 -5.15
C PRO A 22 18.98 -4.97 -6.66
N ALA A 23 19.22 -6.00 -7.48
CA ALA A 23 19.21 -5.90 -8.94
C ALA A 23 17.78 -5.94 -9.52
N GLU A 24 16.86 -6.61 -8.82
CA GLU A 24 15.47 -6.77 -9.23
C GLU A 24 14.53 -6.46 -8.05
N PRO A 25 14.45 -5.18 -7.64
CA PRO A 25 13.62 -4.78 -6.52
C PRO A 25 12.15 -4.77 -6.92
N ALA A 26 11.29 -5.12 -5.97
CA ALA A 26 9.84 -5.02 -6.08
C ALA A 26 9.24 -4.50 -4.78
N LEU A 27 8.03 -3.96 -4.86
CA LEU A 27 7.31 -3.42 -3.71
C LEU A 27 6.07 -4.26 -3.41
N ARG A 28 5.89 -4.60 -2.13
CA ARG A 28 4.63 -5.18 -1.64
C ARG A 28 3.98 -4.24 -0.65
N VAL A 29 2.73 -3.90 -0.93
CA VAL A 29 1.93 -2.95 -0.17
C VAL A 29 0.68 -3.67 0.34
N THR A 30 0.40 -3.55 1.65
CA THR A 30 -0.87 -3.98 2.25
C THR A 30 -1.55 -2.77 2.88
N ARG A 31 -2.85 -2.64 2.65
CA ARG A 31 -3.70 -1.60 3.26
C ARG A 31 -4.93 -2.23 3.87
N TRP A 32 -5.25 -1.81 5.09
CA TRP A 32 -6.50 -2.12 5.75
C TRP A 32 -7.40 -0.90 5.65
N LEU A 33 -8.62 -1.13 5.21
CA LEU A 33 -9.57 -0.09 4.84
C LEU A 33 -10.79 -0.15 5.76
N SER A 34 -11.26 0.99 6.22
CA SER A 34 -12.59 1.06 6.83
C SER A 34 -13.67 0.71 5.82
N GLU A 35 -14.84 0.29 6.31
CA GLU A 35 -16.01 0.15 5.45
C GLU A 35 -16.39 1.50 4.82
N GLY A 36 -16.85 1.46 3.57
CA GLY A 36 -17.23 2.67 2.82
C GLY A 36 -16.06 3.43 2.17
N THR A 37 -14.82 2.97 2.33
CA THR A 37 -13.66 3.61 1.68
C THR A 37 -13.79 3.59 0.15
N ASP A 38 -13.64 4.76 -0.47
CA ASP A 38 -13.57 4.89 -1.92
C ASP A 38 -12.24 4.33 -2.45
N VAL A 39 -12.28 3.08 -2.91
CA VAL A 39 -11.13 2.36 -3.47
C VAL A 39 -10.55 3.07 -4.70
N ARG A 40 -11.35 3.79 -5.47
CA ARG A 40 -10.86 4.50 -6.67
C ARG A 40 -10.02 5.70 -6.28
N ARG A 41 -10.49 6.48 -5.30
CA ARG A 41 -9.75 7.62 -4.75
C ARG A 41 -8.47 7.18 -4.04
N LEU A 42 -8.54 6.07 -3.28
CA LEU A 42 -7.38 5.42 -2.67
C LEU A 42 -6.34 5.03 -3.72
N TRP A 43 -6.75 4.38 -4.81
CA TRP A 43 -5.83 3.97 -5.88
C TRP A 43 -5.13 5.15 -6.54
N ALA A 44 -5.86 6.23 -6.85
CA ALA A 44 -5.28 7.43 -7.42
C ALA A 44 -4.23 8.06 -6.50
N HIS A 45 -4.48 8.07 -5.19
CA HIS A 45 -3.50 8.58 -4.22
C HIS A 45 -2.27 7.65 -4.09
N LEU A 46 -2.49 6.33 -4.01
CA LEU A 46 -1.42 5.34 -3.91
C LEU A 46 -0.44 5.46 -5.09
N ASP A 47 -0.97 5.54 -6.30
CA ASP A 47 -0.17 5.63 -7.52
C ASP A 47 0.60 6.97 -7.60
N ALA A 48 -0.11 8.08 -7.42
CA ALA A 48 0.46 9.42 -7.58
C ALA A 48 1.52 9.76 -6.54
N PHE A 49 1.33 9.36 -5.28
CA PHE A 49 2.18 9.83 -4.18
C PHE A 49 3.10 8.75 -3.61
N VAL A 50 2.59 7.53 -3.41
CA VAL A 50 3.37 6.49 -2.72
C VAL A 50 4.25 5.73 -3.70
N LEU A 51 3.70 5.26 -4.82
CA LEU A 51 4.45 4.44 -5.78
C LEU A 51 5.45 5.27 -6.58
N THR A 52 5.04 6.47 -7.01
CA THR A 52 5.92 7.40 -7.72
C THR A 52 7.13 7.79 -6.86
N ARG A 53 6.94 8.18 -5.59
CA ARG A 53 8.07 8.51 -4.70
C ARG A 53 8.93 7.31 -4.36
N ALA A 54 8.34 6.13 -4.15
CA ALA A 54 9.12 4.93 -3.89
C ALA A 54 10.03 4.59 -5.07
N ARG A 55 9.52 4.75 -6.30
CA ARG A 55 10.29 4.59 -7.52
C ARG A 55 11.42 5.61 -7.64
N GLU A 56 11.12 6.89 -7.43
CA GLU A 56 12.12 7.97 -7.47
C GLU A 56 13.22 7.81 -6.42
N ALA A 57 12.85 7.46 -5.18
CA ALA A 57 13.81 7.24 -4.09
C ALA A 57 14.75 6.06 -4.35
N LEU A 58 14.32 5.08 -5.15
CA LEU A 58 15.14 3.95 -5.57
C LEU A 58 15.87 4.19 -6.90
N GLY A 59 15.62 5.32 -7.58
CA GLY A 59 16.24 5.66 -8.86
C GLY A 59 15.85 4.70 -10.00
N LEU A 60 14.62 4.17 -9.97
CA LEU A 60 14.15 3.17 -10.94
C LEU A 60 13.19 3.80 -11.96
N ASP A 61 13.18 3.31 -13.19
CA ASP A 61 12.17 3.73 -14.19
C ASP A 61 10.85 2.97 -14.02
N ALA A 62 10.91 1.76 -13.47
CA ALA A 62 9.75 0.96 -13.12
C ALA A 62 10.02 0.21 -11.81
N LEU A 63 8.98 0.09 -10.97
CA LEU A 63 9.03 -0.66 -9.72
C LEU A 63 7.84 -1.64 -9.70
N PRO A 64 8.07 -2.94 -9.99
CA PRO A 64 7.03 -3.95 -9.90
C PRO A 64 6.36 -3.89 -8.52
N THR A 65 5.06 -3.66 -8.49
CA THR A 65 4.33 -3.43 -7.25
C THR A 65 3.13 -4.36 -7.16
N SER A 66 3.03 -5.08 -6.04
CA SER A 66 1.80 -5.80 -5.67
C SER A 66 1.10 -5.06 -4.54
N VAL A 67 -0.20 -4.78 -4.72
CA VAL A 67 -1.04 -4.12 -3.72
C VAL A 67 -2.11 -5.08 -3.24
N ARG A 68 -2.20 -5.25 -1.92
CA ARG A 68 -3.25 -5.99 -1.23
C ARG A 68 -4.12 -5.01 -0.46
N LEU A 69 -5.42 -5.05 -0.72
CA LEU A 69 -6.44 -4.31 0.02
C LEU A 69 -7.20 -5.29 0.90
N GLU A 70 -7.35 -4.96 2.18
CA GLU A 70 -8.11 -5.71 3.17
C GLU A 70 -9.14 -4.77 3.78
N LEU A 71 -10.36 -5.25 4.02
CA LEU A 71 -11.30 -4.51 4.88
C LEU A 71 -10.92 -4.77 6.32
N ASP A 72 -10.87 -3.71 7.12
CA ASP A 72 -10.66 -3.78 8.55
C ASP A 72 -11.97 -4.19 9.24
N THR A 73 -12.36 -5.45 9.04
CA THR A 73 -13.41 -6.08 9.82
C THR A 73 -12.83 -6.38 11.19
N VAL A 74 -13.56 -6.08 12.27
CA VAL A 74 -13.16 -6.40 13.65
C VAL A 74 -12.98 -7.91 13.82
N GLY A 75 -11.78 -8.40 13.48
CA GLY A 75 -11.33 -9.79 13.60
C GLY A 75 -12.08 -10.85 12.77
N PRO A 76 -11.42 -11.91 12.31
CA PRO A 76 -12.13 -13.09 11.83
C PRO A 76 -12.89 -13.72 12.99
N ALA A 77 -14.21 -13.94 12.82
CA ALA A 77 -14.92 -14.89 13.65
C ALA A 77 -14.29 -16.28 13.41
N ARG A 78 -13.43 -16.72 14.33
CA ARG A 78 -12.87 -18.07 14.29
C ARG A 78 -14.01 -19.06 14.46
N VAL A 79 -14.41 -19.72 13.38
CA VAL A 79 -15.24 -20.92 13.47
C VAL A 79 -14.32 -22.03 14.00
N ARG A 80 -14.61 -22.50 15.22
CA ARG A 80 -14.05 -23.73 15.78
C ARG A 80 -14.89 -24.92 15.36
#